data_AF-B9J5K4-F1
#
_entry.id   AF-B9J5K4-F1
#
_cell.length_a   1.000
_cell.length_b   1.000
_cell.length_c   1.000
_cell.angle_alpha   90.00
_cell.angle_beta   90.00
_cell.angle_gamma   90.00
#
_symmetry.space_group_name_H-M   'P 1'
#
loop_
_entity.id
_entity.type
_entity.pdbx_description
1 polymer ?
#
loop_
_entity_poly.entity_id
_entity_poly.type
_entity_poly.pdbx_seq_one_letter_code
_entity_poly.pdbx_strand_id
1 'polypeptide(L)'
;MIVKLRVNVMIKRVFQYIILFLTITMYASSHAGATTIPPAEHHPNTETTSSTKKIAYLTFDDGPNKYTTQILNILKEKNGKATFFVIGGKSSTL
;
A
#
# COMPACT_ATOMS: atom_id res chain seq x y z
N MET A 1 -30.77 -44.06 8.05
CA MET A 1 -30.75 -42.63 8.48
C MET A 1 -29.34 -42.07 8.69
N ILE A 2 -28.49 -42.71 9.50
CA ILE A 2 -27.18 -42.20 9.94
C ILE A 2 -26.22 -41.82 8.80
N VAL A 3 -26.15 -42.59 7.70
CA VAL A 3 -25.26 -42.29 6.56
C VAL A 3 -25.59 -40.95 5.90
N LYS A 4 -26.88 -40.64 5.68
CA LYS A 4 -27.34 -39.39 5.06
C LYS A 4 -27.01 -38.17 5.95
N LEU A 5 -27.05 -38.36 7.28
CA LEU A 5 -26.59 -37.34 8.24
C LEU A 5 -25.08 -37.12 8.16
N ARG A 6 -24.26 -38.17 8.12
CA ARG A 6 -22.80 -38.07 7.97
C ARG A 6 -22.39 -37.40 6.65
N VAL A 7 -23.06 -37.73 5.54
CA VAL A 7 -22.84 -37.09 4.23
C VAL A 7 -23.21 -35.60 4.28
N ASN A 8 -24.36 -35.23 4.85
CA ASN A 8 -24.75 -33.83 4.97
C ASN A 8 -23.80 -33.01 5.85
N VAL A 9 -23.26 -33.60 6.93
CA VAL A 9 -22.23 -32.96 7.78
C VAL A 9 -20.90 -32.81 7.03
N MET A 10 -20.50 -33.82 6.25
CA MET A 10 -19.29 -33.77 5.42
C MET A 10 -19.39 -32.68 4.34
N ILE A 11 -20.51 -32.62 3.61
CA ILE A 11 -20.78 -31.60 2.58
C ILE A 11 -20.71 -30.19 3.19
N LYS A 12 -21.33 -29.96 4.35
CA LYS A 12 -21.25 -28.66 5.04
C LYS A 12 -19.82 -28.28 5.43
N ARG A 13 -19.00 -29.24 5.88
CA ARG A 13 -17.57 -28.98 6.20
C ARG A 13 -16.75 -28.69 4.94
N VAL A 14 -16.93 -29.47 3.87
CA VAL A 14 -16.25 -29.23 2.58
C VAL A 14 -16.61 -27.85 2.01
N PHE A 15 -17.91 -27.49 2.01
CA PHE A 15 -18.37 -26.18 1.57
C PHE A 15 -17.79 -25.03 2.42
N GLN A 16 -17.71 -25.20 3.74
CA GLN A 16 -17.07 -24.23 4.65
C GLN A 16 -15.59 -24.02 4.31
N TYR A 17 -14.84 -25.08 4.01
CA TYR A 17 -13.43 -24.96 3.62
C TYR A 17 -13.26 -24.31 2.23
N ILE A 18 -14.17 -24.56 1.28
CA ILE A 18 -14.15 -23.90 -0.04
C ILE A 18 -14.38 -22.39 0.11
N ILE A 19 -15.37 -21.96 0.90
CA ILE A 19 -15.60 -20.53 1.17
C ILE A 19 -14.37 -19.90 1.86
N LEU A 20 -13.81 -20.56 2.88
CA LEU A 20 -12.64 -20.08 3.60
C LEU A 20 -11.40 -19.96 2.69
N PHE A 21 -11.21 -20.90 1.77
CA PHE A 21 -10.12 -20.84 0.79
C PHE A 21 -10.30 -19.64 -0.17
N LEU A 22 -11.50 -19.47 -0.73
CA LEU A 22 -11.80 -18.37 -1.65
C LEU A 22 -11.63 -16.98 -1.01
N THR A 23 -12.04 -16.80 0.25
CA THR A 23 -11.81 -15.53 0.95
C THR A 23 -10.32 -15.26 1.18
N ILE A 24 -9.54 -16.27 1.58
CA ILE A 24 -8.08 -16.15 1.73
C ILE A 24 -7.41 -15.74 0.41
N THR A 25 -7.78 -16.36 -0.72
CA THR A 25 -7.23 -15.98 -2.03
C THR A 25 -7.59 -14.53 -2.39
N MET A 26 -8.82 -14.09 -2.12
CA MET A 26 -9.27 -12.71 -2.41
C MET A 26 -8.50 -11.68 -1.58
N TYR A 27 -8.20 -11.96 -0.31
CA TYR A 27 -7.36 -11.09 0.52
C TYR A 27 -5.88 -11.09 0.10
N ALA A 28 -5.36 -12.21 -0.41
CA ALA A 28 -3.96 -12.32 -0.83
C ALA A 28 -3.60 -11.51 -2.10
N SER A 29 -4.58 -11.17 -2.95
CA SER A 29 -4.33 -10.47 -4.23
C SER A 29 -4.13 -8.96 -4.14
N SER A 30 -4.17 -8.35 -2.94
CA SER A 30 -4.21 -6.89 -2.76
C SER A 30 -2.84 -6.18 -2.72
N HIS A 31 -1.81 -6.69 -3.41
CA HIS A 31 -0.47 -6.06 -3.43
C HIS A 31 0.23 -6.10 -4.80
N ALA A 32 -0.28 -5.35 -5.78
CA ALA A 32 0.48 -4.88 -6.93
C ALA A 32 0.01 -3.46 -7.30
N GLY A 33 0.82 -2.44 -7.03
CA GLY A 33 0.46 -1.03 -7.22
C GLY A 33 1.43 -0.27 -8.12
N ALA A 34 0.90 0.71 -8.86
CA ALA A 34 1.58 1.60 -9.82
C ALA A 34 2.07 0.91 -11.11
N THR A 35 2.07 1.54 -12.30
CA THR A 35 1.97 2.97 -12.72
C THR A 35 1.29 2.98 -14.13
N THR A 36 0.76 4.04 -14.76
CA THR A 36 0.96 5.52 -14.70
C THR A 36 -0.33 6.31 -15.00
N ILE A 37 -0.46 7.53 -14.46
CA ILE A 37 -1.30 8.62 -15.03
C ILE A 37 -0.48 9.93 -14.93
N PRO A 38 -0.42 10.78 -15.97
CA PRO A 38 0.36 12.03 -15.96
C PRO A 38 -0.26 13.13 -15.07
N PRO A 39 0.48 14.22 -14.74
CA PRO A 39 0.03 15.21 -13.78
C PRO A 39 -1.03 16.19 -14.31
N ALA A 40 -2.02 16.45 -13.44
CA ALA A 40 -2.84 17.66 -13.33
C ALA A 40 -3.80 18.05 -14.47
N GLU A 41 -5.10 17.76 -14.25
CA GLU A 41 -6.16 18.77 -14.37
C GLU A 41 -7.10 18.66 -13.14
N HIS A 42 -7.58 19.80 -12.64
CA HIS A 42 -8.38 19.90 -11.41
C HIS A 42 -9.79 20.45 -11.72
N HIS A 43 -10.76 19.57 -11.93
CA HIS A 43 -12.17 19.93 -12.14
C HIS A 43 -13.01 19.41 -10.94
N PRO A 44 -13.61 20.28 -10.11
CA PRO A 44 -14.27 19.87 -8.88
C PRO A 44 -15.80 19.75 -9.03
N ASN A 45 -16.31 18.59 -9.44
CA ASN A 45 -17.72 18.21 -9.21
C ASN A 45 -18.01 16.72 -9.44
N THR A 46 -17.68 15.88 -8.45
CA THR A 46 -18.53 14.70 -8.19
C THR A 46 -18.51 14.40 -6.69
N GLU A 47 -19.66 14.54 -6.04
CA GLU A 47 -19.86 14.02 -4.68
C GLU A 47 -19.93 12.48 -4.74
N THR A 48 -18.75 11.87 -4.71
CA THR A 48 -18.60 10.48 -4.32
C THR A 48 -18.19 10.47 -2.85
N THR A 49 -18.76 9.58 -2.04
CA THR A 49 -18.30 9.26 -0.68
C THR A 49 -16.96 8.50 -0.68
N SER A 50 -16.03 8.95 -1.52
CA SER A 50 -14.63 8.58 -1.51
C SER A 50 -14.00 9.21 -0.29
N SER A 51 -13.57 8.38 0.67
CA SER A 51 -12.82 8.86 1.83
C SER A 51 -11.56 9.57 1.35
N THR A 52 -11.54 10.91 1.45
CA THR A 52 -10.44 11.74 0.96
C THR A 52 -9.14 11.19 1.51
N LYS A 53 -8.30 10.62 0.62
CA LYS A 53 -7.07 9.95 1.00
C LYS A 53 -6.21 10.98 1.74
N LYS A 54 -5.93 10.73 3.02
CA LYS A 54 -5.04 11.57 3.81
C LYS A 54 -3.63 11.43 3.23
N ILE A 55 -3.19 12.43 2.49
CA ILE A 55 -1.87 12.51 1.87
C ILE A 55 -1.04 13.50 2.67
N ALA A 56 0.18 13.10 3.00
CA ALA A 56 1.21 13.98 3.57
C ALA A 56 2.42 13.99 2.63
N TYR A 57 3.05 15.15 2.51
CA TYR A 57 4.28 15.34 1.75
C TYR A 57 5.44 15.55 2.72
N LEU A 58 6.50 14.76 2.59
CA LEU A 58 7.70 14.89 3.41
C LEU A 58 8.73 15.74 2.68
N THR A 59 9.20 16.80 3.33
CA THR A 59 10.26 17.69 2.84
C THR A 59 11.37 17.76 3.87
N PHE A 60 12.62 17.83 3.40
CA PHE A 60 13.81 17.93 4.24
C PHE A 60 14.71 19.06 3.74
N ASP A 61 14.87 20.09 4.56
CA ASP A 61 15.70 21.26 4.25
C ASP A 61 17.15 21.08 4.76
N ASP A 62 18.04 21.99 4.35
CA ASP A 62 19.42 22.13 4.83
C ASP A 62 20.33 20.89 4.70
N GLY A 63 19.93 19.92 3.88
CA GLY A 63 20.69 18.69 3.62
C GLY A 63 21.81 18.84 2.58
N PRO A 64 22.69 17.82 2.43
CA PRO A 64 22.77 16.62 3.24
C PRO A 64 23.48 16.84 4.59
N ASN A 65 23.16 16.00 5.58
CA ASN A 65 23.79 15.97 6.90
C ASN A 65 23.98 14.52 7.39
N LYS A 66 24.56 14.32 8.57
CA LYS A 66 24.88 12.99 9.13
C LYS A 66 23.70 12.00 9.22
N TYR A 67 22.45 12.47 9.18
CA TYR A 67 21.26 11.62 9.22
C TYR A 67 20.68 11.33 7.83
N THR A 68 21.13 12.00 6.77
CA THR A 68 20.55 11.84 5.41
C THR A 68 20.58 10.39 4.93
N THR A 69 21.68 9.66 5.13
CA THR A 69 21.77 8.23 4.78
C THR A 69 20.77 7.36 5.55
N GLN A 70 20.56 7.65 6.84
CA GLN A 70 19.57 6.93 7.66
C GLN A 70 18.14 7.22 7.19
N ILE A 71 17.83 8.49 6.88
CA ILE A 71 16.53 8.91 6.35
C ILE A 71 16.26 8.23 5.00
N LEU A 72 17.24 8.21 4.08
CA LEU A 72 17.13 7.53 2.79
C LEU A 72 16.92 6.02 2.93
N ASN A 73 17.60 5.37 3.86
CA ASN A 73 17.40 3.95 4.16
C ASN A 73 15.97 3.67 4.66
N ILE A 74 15.44 4.49 5.58
CA ILE A 74 14.07 4.35 6.10
C ILE A 74 13.03 4.61 4.99
N LEU A 75 13.23 5.65 4.16
CA LEU A 75 12.36 5.93 3.02
C LEU A 75 12.34 4.75 2.05
N LYS A 76 13.51 4.16 1.73
CA LYS A 76 13.61 2.97 0.88
C LYS A 76 12.91 1.75 1.50
N GLU A 77 13.13 1.47 2.79
CA GLU A 77 12.51 0.36 3.51
C GLU A 77 10.97 0.47 3.53
N LYS A 78 10.43 1.68 3.68
CA LYS A 78 8.98 1.93 3.71
C LYS A 78 8.37 2.23 2.34
N ASN A 79 9.15 2.13 1.25
CA ASN A 79 8.77 2.56 -0.10
C ASN A 79 8.18 3.99 -0.16
N GLY A 80 8.68 4.86 0.73
CA GLY A 80 8.29 6.25 0.88
C GLY A 80 9.06 7.17 -0.06
N LYS A 81 8.44 8.33 -0.38
CA LYS A 81 9.05 9.38 -1.19
C LYS A 81 9.07 10.68 -0.40
N ALA A 82 10.10 11.49 -0.61
CA ALA A 82 10.29 12.80 0.01
C ALA A 82 11.06 13.73 -0.94
N THR A 83 10.94 15.03 -0.72
CA THR A 83 11.72 16.07 -1.42
C THR A 83 12.84 16.56 -0.49
N PHE A 84 14.04 16.73 -1.03
CA PHE A 84 15.17 17.30 -0.29
C PHE A 84 15.56 18.65 -0.89
N PHE A 85 15.51 19.71 -0.09
CA PHE A 85 16.00 21.03 -0.46
C PHE A 85 17.43 21.16 0.08
N VAL A 86 18.41 21.07 -0.82
CA VAL A 86 19.84 20.96 -0.47
C VAL A 86 20.55 22.32 -0.55
N ILE A 87 21.47 22.57 0.39
CA ILE A 87 22.34 23.75 0.35
C ILE A 87 23.63 23.41 -0.40
N GLY A 88 24.00 24.25 -1.38
CA GLY A 88 25.26 24.12 -2.12
C GLY A 88 26.48 24.20 -1.20
N GLY A 89 27.48 23.34 -1.45
CA GLY A 89 28.72 23.25 -0.67
C GLY A 89 28.89 21.98 0.16
N LYS A 90 27.83 21.14 0.30
CA LYS A 90 27.92 19.78 0.86
C LYS A 90 27.57 18.66 -0.14
N SER A 91 27.50 19.00 -1.43
CA SER A 91 27.13 18.08 -2.52
C SER A 91 28.31 17.38 -3.19
N SER A 92 29.54 17.61 -2.72
CA SER A 92 30.71 16.85 -3.16
C SER A 92 30.68 15.44 -2.60
N THR A 93 30.36 14.47 -3.45
CA THR A 93 30.35 13.02 -3.20
C THR A 93 29.17 12.50 -2.38
N LEU A 94 28.12 12.08 -3.10
CA LEU A 94 27.16 11.03 -2.72
C LEU A 94 27.27 9.88 -3.73
#